data_AF-A0A453CP69-F1
#
_entry.id   AF-A0A453CP69-F1
#
_cell.length_a   1.000
_cell.length_b   1.000
_cell.length_c   1.000
_cell.angle_alpha   90.00
_cell.angle_beta   90.00
_cell.angle_gamma   90.00
#
_symmetry.space_group_name_H-M   'P 1'
#
loop_
_entity.id
_entity.type
_entity.pdbx_description
1 polymer ?
#
loop_
_entity_poly.entity_id
_entity_poly.type
_entity_poly.pdbx_seq_one_letter_code
_entity_poly.pdbx_strand_id
1 'polypeptide(L)'
;VEVDEDNGTELFYYFVESEAGAEDAPFLLWLTGGDRCSVLSGLALEIGPFQFVPEPYNGTVPRLRINPYSWTKVANILFVDTPVGAGFSFSRRPEGYDVGEVSTSLQLHELLIKVSKLEGAPSLISRAIW
;
A
#
# COMPACT_ATOMS: atom_id res chain seq x y z
N VAL A 1 1.50 0.59 -10.48
CA VAL A 1 0.27 0.30 -11.26
C VAL A 1 -0.19 1.59 -11.88
N GLU A 2 -0.24 1.66 -13.20
CA GLU A 2 -0.73 2.84 -13.91
C GLU A 2 -2.24 3.03 -13.68
N VAL A 3 -2.65 4.21 -13.23
CA VAL A 3 -4.05 4.56 -12.89
C VAL A 3 -4.59 5.74 -13.70
N ASP A 4 -3.70 6.43 -14.41
CA ASP A 4 -4.05 7.51 -15.33
C ASP A 4 -2.99 7.53 -16.45
N GLU A 5 -3.42 7.08 -17.63
CA GLU A 5 -2.57 6.90 -18.82
C GLU A 5 -2.21 8.24 -19.47
N ASP A 6 -3.07 9.26 -19.32
CA ASP A 6 -2.86 10.57 -19.94
C ASP A 6 -1.63 11.26 -19.36
N ASN A 7 -1.43 11.13 -18.05
CA ASN A 7 -0.27 11.68 -17.36
C ASN A 7 0.83 10.65 -17.08
N GLY A 8 0.58 9.36 -17.36
CA GLY A 8 1.48 8.27 -16.98
C GLY A 8 1.64 8.19 -15.46
N THR A 9 0.53 8.34 -14.75
CA THR A 9 0.45 8.30 -13.29
C THR A 9 0.41 6.86 -12.81
N GLU A 10 1.36 6.50 -11.96
CA GLU A 10 1.48 5.17 -11.36
C GLU A 10 1.42 5.25 -9.83
N LEU A 11 0.54 4.45 -9.25
CA LEU A 11 0.51 4.23 -7.80
C LEU A 11 1.30 2.97 -7.43
N PHE A 12 2.08 3.08 -6.36
CA PHE A 12 2.87 2.01 -5.77
C PHE A 12 2.09 1.34 -4.62
N TYR A 13 2.28 0.03 -4.46
CA TYR A 13 1.69 -0.72 -3.36
C TYR A 13 2.63 -1.80 -2.81
N TYR A 14 2.44 -2.15 -1.54
CA TYR A 14 2.90 -3.40 -0.97
C TYR A 14 1.69 -4.28 -0.68
N PHE A 15 1.73 -5.54 -1.11
CA PHE A 15 0.76 -6.55 -0.71
C PHE A 15 1.43 -7.53 0.25
N VAL A 16 0.82 -7.74 1.41
CA VAL A 16 1.29 -8.72 2.39
C VAL A 16 0.17 -9.72 2.67
N GLU A 17 0.42 -10.97 2.35
CA GLU A 17 -0.51 -12.06 2.64
C GLU A 17 -0.59 -12.37 4.13
N SER A 18 -1.73 -12.90 4.55
CA SER A 18 -1.97 -13.33 5.92
C SER A 18 -1.05 -14.50 6.30
N GLU A 19 -0.38 -14.39 7.45
CA GLU A 19 0.42 -15.50 8.03
C GLU A 19 -0.47 -16.69 8.42
N ALA A 20 -1.77 -16.49 8.66
CA ALA A 20 -2.74 -17.54 8.98
C ALA A 20 -3.28 -18.28 7.74
N GLY A 21 -2.87 -17.89 6.53
CA GLY A 21 -3.34 -18.42 5.25
C GLY A 21 -4.19 -17.39 4.49
N ALA A 22 -3.92 -17.27 3.18
CA ALA A 22 -4.47 -16.20 2.36
C ALA A 22 -5.97 -16.36 2.04
N GLU A 23 -6.48 -17.59 1.88
CA GLU A 23 -7.83 -17.85 1.36
C GLU A 23 -8.97 -17.45 2.31
N ASP A 24 -8.78 -17.66 3.62
CA ASP A 24 -9.82 -17.43 4.63
C ASP A 24 -9.67 -16.10 5.37
N ALA A 25 -8.52 -15.43 5.22
CA ALA A 25 -8.26 -14.17 5.89
C ALA A 25 -8.97 -12.98 5.20
N PRO A 26 -9.52 -12.02 5.96
CA PRO A 26 -10.08 -10.80 5.41
C PRO A 26 -9.04 -9.99 4.63
N PHE A 27 -9.52 -9.19 3.68
CA PHE A 27 -8.70 -8.23 2.95
C PHE A 27 -8.86 -6.84 3.56
N LEU A 28 -7.74 -6.16 3.80
CA LEU A 28 -7.68 -4.79 4.31
C LEU A 28 -6.92 -3.89 3.35
N LEU A 29 -7.50 -2.74 3.03
CA LEU A 29 -6.81 -1.63 2.41
C LEU A 29 -6.27 -0.71 3.51
N TRP A 30 -4.95 -0.49 3.53
CA TRP A 30 -4.33 0.44 4.46
C TRP A 30 -3.83 1.69 3.75
N LEU A 31 -4.31 2.84 4.22
CA LEU A 31 -3.93 4.17 3.73
C LEU A 31 -3.33 4.96 4.89
N THR A 32 -2.16 5.55 4.68
CA THR A 32 -1.54 6.44 5.65
C THR A 32 -2.02 7.87 5.41
N GLY A 33 -2.38 8.57 6.49
CA GLY A 33 -2.81 9.96 6.43
C GLY A 33 -1.64 10.97 6.34
N GLY A 34 -1.99 12.25 6.18
CA GLY A 34 -1.04 13.32 5.87
C GLY A 34 -0.85 13.47 4.36
N ASP A 35 -0.67 14.69 3.88
CA ASP A 35 -0.54 14.93 2.44
C ASP A 35 0.72 14.25 1.89
N ARG A 36 0.51 13.28 0.99
CA ARG A 36 1.56 12.50 0.32
C ARG A 36 2.55 11.78 1.25
N CYS A 37 2.13 11.42 2.46
CA CYS A 37 2.91 10.53 3.31
C CYS A 37 2.98 9.12 2.71
N SER A 38 4.14 8.48 2.79
CA SER A 38 4.27 7.10 2.32
C SER A 38 3.63 6.11 3.29
N VAL A 39 3.00 5.08 2.73
CA VAL A 39 2.45 3.93 3.44
C VAL A 39 3.53 3.02 4.04
N LEU A 40 4.80 3.24 3.69
CA LEU A 40 5.94 2.53 4.29
C LEU A 40 5.99 2.74 5.82
N SER A 41 5.49 3.86 6.34
CA SER A 41 5.32 4.04 7.79
C SER A 41 4.33 3.04 8.38
N GLY A 42 3.17 2.85 7.74
CA GLY A 42 2.19 1.83 8.13
C GLY A 42 2.77 0.41 8.11
N LEU A 43 3.56 0.12 7.06
CA LEU A 43 4.20 -1.18 6.88
C LEU A 43 5.31 -1.47 7.91
N ALA A 44 6.15 -0.48 8.23
CA ALA A 44 7.39 -0.70 8.98
C ALA A 44 7.39 -0.11 10.41
N LEU A 45 6.47 0.78 10.74
CA LEU A 45 6.42 1.48 12.03
C LEU A 45 5.11 1.25 12.79
N GLU A 46 4.06 0.78 12.11
CA GLU A 46 2.73 0.60 12.69
C GLU A 46 2.31 -0.89 12.67
N ILE A 47 1.49 -1.28 11.69
CA ILE A 47 0.75 -2.56 11.70
C ILE A 47 1.38 -3.66 10.85
N GLY A 48 2.37 -3.34 10.01
CA GLY A 48 2.95 -4.32 9.10
C GLY A 48 3.88 -5.36 9.75
N PRO A 49 4.40 -6.31 8.97
CA PRO A 49 4.99 -7.56 9.45
C PRO A 49 6.39 -7.41 10.05
N PHE A 50 7.04 -6.27 9.82
CA PHE A 50 8.38 -6.00 10.30
C PHE A 50 8.51 -4.59 10.88
N GLN A 51 9.58 -4.40 11.65
CA GLN A 51 9.97 -3.11 12.20
C GLN A 51 11.46 -2.88 11.99
N PHE A 52 11.84 -1.62 11.83
CA PHE A 52 13.24 -1.23 11.95
C PHE A 52 13.75 -1.47 13.37
N VAL A 53 14.96 -2.01 13.49
CA VAL A 53 15.67 -2.06 14.77
C VAL A 53 16.17 -0.64 15.08
N PRO A 54 15.83 -0.05 16.24
CA PRO A 54 16.28 1.28 16.60
C PRO A 54 17.76 1.24 17.01
N GLU A 55 18.65 1.40 16.04
CA GLU A 55 20.10 1.44 16.22
C GLU A 55 20.69 2.63 15.45
N PRO A 56 21.83 3.20 15.90
CA PRO A 56 22.49 4.28 15.18
C PRO A 56 22.85 3.87 13.75
N TYR A 57 22.50 4.71 12.78
CA TYR A 57 22.79 4.43 11.38
C TYR A 57 24.31 4.43 11.15
N ASN A 58 24.83 3.31 10.67
CA ASN A 58 26.26 3.07 10.45
C ASN A 58 26.64 3.06 8.95
N GLY A 59 25.75 3.50 8.06
CA GLY A 59 25.96 3.45 6.60
C GLY A 59 25.60 2.12 5.93
N THR A 60 25.17 1.11 6.69
CA THR A 60 24.72 -0.19 6.16
C THR A 60 23.21 -0.27 6.04
N VAL A 61 22.68 -1.34 5.43
CA VAL A 61 21.24 -1.57 5.34
C VAL A 61 20.65 -1.69 6.76
N PRO A 62 19.59 -0.91 7.10
CA PRO A 62 18.95 -1.00 8.41
C PRO A 62 18.50 -2.43 8.72
N ARG A 63 18.72 -2.89 9.95
CA ARG A 63 18.23 -4.20 10.37
C ARG A 63 16.74 -4.16 10.61
N LEU A 64 16.07 -5.25 10.22
CA LEU A 64 14.66 -5.47 10.44
C LEU A 64 14.45 -6.57 11.47
N ARG A 65 13.38 -6.46 12.25
CA ARG A 65 12.87 -7.51 13.12
C ARG A 65 11.39 -7.77 12.81
N ILE A 66 10.93 -8.99 13.05
CA ILE A 66 9.51 -9.33 12.89
C ILE A 66 8.69 -8.58 13.93
N ASN A 67 7.52 -8.07 13.52
CA ASN A 67 6.53 -7.48 14.40
C ASN A 67 5.61 -8.59 14.96
N PRO A 68 5.72 -8.98 16.23
CA PRO A 68 4.88 -10.03 16.79
C PRO A 68 3.40 -9.63 16.90
N TYR A 69 3.08 -8.35 16.75
CA TYR A 69 1.72 -7.79 16.83
C TYR A 69 1.20 -7.29 15.47
N SER A 70 1.79 -7.75 14.38
CA SER A 70 1.35 -7.36 13.04
C SER A 70 -0.08 -7.78 12.76
N TRP A 71 -0.82 -6.91 12.05
CA TRP A 71 -2.17 -7.22 11.57
C TRP A 71 -2.14 -8.23 10.42
N THR A 72 -1.00 -8.38 9.74
CA THR A 72 -0.82 -9.41 8.71
C THR A 72 -0.82 -10.83 9.28
N LYS A 73 -0.88 -10.99 10.61
CA LYS A 73 -1.13 -12.30 11.23
C LYS A 73 -2.52 -12.84 10.97
N VAL A 74 -3.47 -11.96 10.68
CA VAL A 74 -4.90 -12.33 10.57
C VAL A 74 -5.57 -11.80 9.31
N ALA A 75 -4.89 -10.98 8.50
CA ALA A 75 -5.46 -10.34 7.32
C ALA A 75 -4.47 -10.25 6.18
N ASN A 76 -4.98 -10.30 4.95
CA ASN A 76 -4.26 -9.89 3.76
C ASN A 76 -4.34 -8.35 3.69
N ILE A 77 -3.21 -7.67 3.60
CA ILE A 77 -3.18 -6.20 3.67
C ILE A 77 -2.52 -5.61 2.42
N LEU A 78 -3.25 -4.71 1.76
CA LEU A 78 -2.76 -3.88 0.67
C LEU A 78 -2.44 -2.49 1.20
N PHE A 79 -1.16 -2.16 1.23
CA PHE A 79 -0.65 -0.84 1.61
C PHE A 79 -0.42 -0.02 0.34
N VAL A 80 -1.11 1.11 0.19
CA VAL A 80 -1.04 1.92 -1.04
C VAL A 80 -0.44 3.29 -0.75
N ASP A 81 0.58 3.67 -1.51
CA ASP A 81 1.09 5.04 -1.54
C ASP A 81 0.12 5.90 -2.36
N THR A 82 -0.73 6.68 -1.70
CA THR A 82 -1.72 7.57 -2.34
C THR A 82 -1.89 8.85 -1.51
N PRO A 83 -2.13 10.03 -2.13
CA PRO A 83 -2.23 10.29 -3.57
C PRO A 83 -0.91 10.14 -4.33
N VAL A 84 -0.94 10.30 -5.66
CA VAL A 84 0.28 10.37 -6.49
C VAL A 84 1.27 11.38 -5.91
N GLY A 85 2.54 10.99 -5.85
CA GLY A 85 3.61 11.73 -5.17
C GLY A 85 3.84 11.28 -3.72
N ALA A 86 2.97 10.43 -3.15
CA ALA A 86 3.26 9.73 -1.91
C ALA A 86 4.31 8.65 -2.13
N GLY A 87 5.34 8.58 -1.28
CA GLY A 87 6.34 7.52 -1.29
C GLY A 87 6.92 7.22 -2.67
N PHE A 88 6.59 6.05 -3.22
CA PHE A 88 7.07 5.60 -4.53
C PHE A 88 6.07 5.83 -5.67
N SER A 89 4.88 6.38 -5.39
CA SER A 89 3.89 6.74 -6.41
C SER A 89 4.30 8.01 -7.15
N PHE A 90 4.19 8.02 -8.48
CA PHE A 90 4.69 9.13 -9.31
C PHE A 90 3.82 9.38 -10.54
N SER A 91 3.98 10.56 -11.14
CA SER A 91 3.46 10.86 -12.48
C SER A 91 4.60 11.27 -13.39
N ARG A 92 4.52 10.87 -14.67
CA ARG A 92 5.52 11.23 -15.68
C ARG A 92 5.32 12.67 -16.18
N ARG A 93 4.14 13.24 -15.96
CA ARG A 93 3.80 14.62 -16.31
C ARG A 93 3.51 15.45 -15.05
N PRO A 94 4.01 16.70 -14.97
CA PRO A 94 3.72 17.58 -13.83
C PRO A 94 2.22 17.75 -13.53
N GLU A 95 1.39 17.77 -14.57
CA GLU A 95 -0.07 17.92 -14.47
C GLU A 95 -0.72 16.76 -13.71
N GLY A 96 -0.14 15.56 -13.79
CA GLY A 96 -0.66 14.39 -13.06
C GLY A 96 -0.52 14.50 -11.54
N TYR A 97 0.25 15.46 -11.03
CA TYR A 97 0.32 15.75 -9.60
C TYR A 97 -0.75 16.74 -9.12
N ASP A 98 -1.52 17.36 -10.02
CA ASP A 98 -2.64 18.23 -9.64
C ASP A 98 -3.88 17.37 -9.32
N VAL A 99 -3.93 16.88 -8.08
CA VAL A 99 -4.97 15.96 -7.60
C VAL A 99 -5.64 16.47 -6.32
N GLY A 100 -6.95 16.26 -6.25
CA GLY A 100 -7.77 16.45 -5.04
C GLY A 100 -8.36 15.14 -4.55
N GLU A 101 -9.26 15.21 -3.56
CA GLU A 101 -9.88 14.03 -2.94
C GLU A 101 -10.63 13.16 -3.95
N VAL A 102 -11.39 13.78 -4.87
CA VAL A 102 -12.18 13.06 -5.88
C VAL A 102 -11.28 12.31 -6.85
N SER A 103 -10.29 12.98 -7.44
CA SER A 103 -9.36 12.35 -8.37
C SER A 103 -8.51 11.26 -7.69
N THR A 104 -8.08 11.50 -6.45
CA THR A 104 -7.36 10.52 -5.63
C THR A 104 -8.21 9.27 -5.39
N SER A 105 -9.48 9.45 -5.04
CA SER A 105 -10.41 8.32 -4.82
C SER A 105 -10.65 7.51 -6.08
N LEU A 106 -10.76 8.18 -7.25
CA LEU A 106 -10.89 7.51 -8.54
C LEU A 106 -9.63 6.72 -8.92
N GLN A 107 -8.43 7.31 -8.72
CA GLN A 107 -7.15 6.64 -8.94
C GLN A 107 -7.00 5.41 -8.04
N LEU A 108 -7.38 5.51 -6.76
CA LEU A 108 -7.35 4.39 -5.82
C LEU A 108 -8.34 3.29 -6.22
N HIS A 109 -9.55 3.65 -6.64
CA HIS A 109 -10.55 2.71 -7.14
C HIS A 109 -10.04 1.95 -8.39
N GLU A 110 -9.41 2.67 -9.34
CA GLU A 110 -8.80 2.05 -10.52
C GLU A 110 -7.67 1.10 -10.15
N LEU A 111 -6.81 1.48 -9.19
CA LEU A 111 -5.77 0.59 -8.65
C LEU A 111 -6.40 -0.69 -8.09
N LEU A 112 -7.46 -0.61 -7.28
CA LEU A 112 -8.11 -1.78 -6.69
C LEU A 112 -8.65 -2.72 -7.76
N ILE A 113 -9.29 -2.18 -8.81
CA ILE A 113 -9.76 -2.98 -9.95
C ILE A 113 -8.59 -3.68 -10.65
N LYS A 114 -7.48 -2.98 -10.90
CA LYS A 114 -6.31 -3.56 -11.57
C LYS A 114 -5.62 -4.62 -10.72
N VAL A 115 -5.39 -4.36 -9.44
CA VAL A 115 -4.78 -5.31 -8.49
C VAL A 115 -5.64 -6.58 -8.36
N SER A 116 -6.97 -6.45 -8.36
CA SER A 116 -7.89 -7.60 -8.32
C SER A 116 -7.65 -8.63 -9.42
N LYS A 117 -7.23 -8.15 -10.59
CA LYS A 117 -6.99 -8.97 -11.79
C LYS A 117 -5.58 -9.55 -11.79
N LEU A 118 -4.61 -8.84 -11.22
CA LEU A 118 -3.20 -9.24 -11.20
C LEU A 118 -2.94 -10.36 -10.18
N GLU A 119 -3.44 -10.20 -8.97
CA GLU A 119 -3.11 -11.10 -7.85
C GLU A 119 -3.98 -12.38 -7.82
N GLY A 120 -4.74 -12.66 -8.89
CA GLY A 120 -5.68 -13.79 -8.88
C GLY A 120 -6.72 -13.69 -7.76
N ALA A 121 -7.02 -12.45 -7.35
CA ALA A 121 -7.74 -12.06 -6.15
C ALA A 121 -9.26 -11.79 -6.31
N PRO A 122 -10.04 -12.39 -7.26
CA PRO A 122 -11.50 -12.20 -7.27
C PRO A 122 -12.17 -12.55 -5.92
N SER A 123 -11.62 -13.51 -5.17
CA SER A 123 -12.12 -13.91 -3.85
C SER A 123 -11.73 -12.96 -2.71
N LEU A 124 -10.62 -12.22 -2.84
CA LEU A 124 -10.10 -11.35 -1.77
C LEU A 124 -10.84 -10.01 -1.71
N ILE A 125 -11.18 -9.41 -2.86
CA ILE A 125 -11.87 -8.11 -2.88
C ILE A 125 -13.36 -8.22 -2.54
N SER A 126 -14.00 -9.36 -2.85
CA SER A 126 -15.41 -9.60 -2.48
C SER A 126 -15.64 -9.74 -0.97
N ARG A 127 -14.56 -9.82 -0.17
CA ARG A 127 -14.59 -9.95 1.30
C ARG A 127 -14.08 -8.70 2.03
N ALA A 128 -13.85 -7.59 1.33
CA ALA A 128 -13.49 -6.32 1.96
C ALA A 128 -14.62 -5.89 2.91
N ILE A 129 -14.29 -5.74 4.20
CA ILE A 129 -15.20 -5.18 5.20
C ILE A 129 -14.99 -3.67 5.17
N TRP A 130 -16.04 -2.93 4.83
CA TRP A 130 -16.11 -1.46 4.92
C TRP A 130 -16.36 -1.00 6.35
#